data_AF-A0A0A2KZS9-F1
#
_entry.id   AF-A0A0A2KZS9-F1
#
_cell.length_a   1.000
_cell.length_b   1.000
_cell.length_c   1.000
_cell.angle_alpha   90.00
_cell.angle_beta   90.00
_cell.angle_gamma   90.00
#
_symmetry.space_group_name_H-M   'P 1'
#
loop_
_entity.id
_entity.type
_entity.pdbx_description
1 polymer ?
#
loop_
_entity_poly.entity_id
_entity_poly.type
_entity_poly.pdbx_seq_one_letter_code
_entity_poly.pdbx_strand_id
1 'polypeptide(L)'
;MSLPENLQRASVIASCANPLPCNIVSQYSKRIIKISDHQVVKCGPDVTKEEFENQRIAYELVDSRIARIPRVYDFFPDERGWGYIVMEFIEGKVIDPLNDVSAIQRVASVLNHFATLRYNIPGSLYGGACRGLLFPETEDLVFDSLDRMEKWFNSRLFAHNPTLTLQGCELVLCHLDIAPRNIMWQEDGSLCLIDWASAGFYPRLFEFCTQWIFDGKDGSFNPLLLESVHPLSKHEMAQKEAILCAWRNIQKYPLHLTTLAAAEHLCDAFYQWNQQRSLAMNETSLLFFKDLVSSAATGNYSSSSETYSSITKAVKTCADGFGAVVKEYTPSDGALAKQFTGADGTLTSASNLSWTYAAFLPAARREAGIVPASWGASCANEVPSKCEGSSATGS
;
A
#
# COMPACT_ATOMS: atom_id res chain seq x y z
N MET A 1 23.07 40.21 4.95
CA MET A 1 24.14 39.24 5.23
C MET A 1 23.45 37.89 5.36
N SER A 2 23.51 37.03 4.34
CA SER A 2 22.88 35.71 4.39
C SER A 2 23.61 34.84 5.41
N LEU A 3 22.87 34.06 6.20
CA LEU A 3 23.48 33.05 7.07
C LEU A 3 24.22 32.03 6.19
N PRO A 4 25.37 31.51 6.63
CA PRO A 4 26.01 30.37 5.98
C PRO A 4 25.01 29.21 5.83
N GLU A 5 25.04 28.51 4.70
CA GLU A 5 24.07 27.48 4.32
C GLU A 5 23.86 26.42 5.42
N ASN A 6 24.94 26.01 6.09
CA ASN A 6 24.90 25.08 7.23
C ASN A 6 24.14 25.63 8.45
N LEU A 7 24.27 26.93 8.75
CA LEU A 7 23.52 27.58 9.84
C LEU A 7 22.04 27.71 9.49
N GLN A 8 21.72 27.90 8.21
CA GLN A 8 20.34 27.96 7.72
C GLN A 8 19.64 26.60 7.82
N ARG A 9 20.31 25.51 7.41
CA ARG A 9 19.81 24.13 7.55
C ARG A 9 19.60 23.74 9.01
N ALA A 10 20.56 24.05 9.88
CA ALA A 10 20.43 23.80 11.32
C ALA A 10 19.22 24.52 11.94
N SER A 11 18.94 25.76 11.53
CA SER A 11 17.76 26.50 11.97
C SER A 11 16.46 25.84 11.49
N VAL A 12 16.42 25.33 10.26
CA VAL A 12 15.25 24.61 9.73
C VAL A 12 14.97 23.34 10.52
N ILE A 13 16.01 22.55 10.82
CA ILE A 13 15.89 21.33 11.64
C ILE A 13 15.31 21.67 13.02
N ALA A 14 15.83 22.71 13.67
CA ALA A 14 15.35 23.16 14.97
C ALA A 14 13.86 23.57 14.94
N SER A 15 13.44 24.32 13.91
CA SER A 15 12.04 24.70 13.71
C SER A 15 11.12 23.51 13.49
N CYS A 16 11.59 22.45 12.84
CA CYS A 16 10.80 21.23 12.61
C CYS A 16 10.74 20.31 13.83
N ALA A 17 11.75 20.37 14.71
CA ALA A 17 11.79 19.61 15.95
C ALA A 17 10.82 20.17 16.99
N ASN A 18 10.72 21.50 17.10
CA ASN A 18 9.86 22.20 18.07
C ASN A 18 9.00 23.29 17.38
N PRO A 19 8.06 22.92 16.50
CA PRO A 19 7.27 23.90 15.78
C PRO A 19 6.24 24.56 16.72
N LEU A 20 6.02 25.87 16.52
CA LEU A 20 4.88 26.54 17.15
C LEU A 20 3.56 25.93 16.63
N PRO A 21 2.51 25.78 17.47
CA PRO A 21 1.22 25.24 17.07
C PRO A 21 0.64 25.86 15.79
N CYS A 22 0.80 27.18 15.60
CA CYS A 22 0.31 27.92 14.43
C CYS A 22 1.09 27.63 13.14
N ASN A 23 2.29 27.08 13.23
CA ASN A 23 3.16 26.80 12.08
C ASN A 23 2.98 25.37 11.56
N ILE A 24 2.20 24.56 12.25
CA ILE A 24 1.94 23.18 11.89
C ILE A 24 0.84 23.15 10.82
N VAL A 25 1.20 22.78 9.60
CA VAL A 25 0.26 22.63 8.49
C VAL A 25 -0.33 21.21 8.46
N SER A 26 0.50 20.19 8.73
CA SER A 26 0.06 18.79 8.84
C SER A 26 0.99 17.99 9.75
N GLN A 27 0.43 17.04 10.52
CA GLN A 27 1.16 16.11 11.39
C GLN A 27 0.78 14.64 11.24
N TYR A 28 -0.35 14.33 10.60
CA TYR A 28 -0.92 12.97 10.67
C TYR A 28 -0.32 12.01 9.63
N SER A 29 0.07 12.50 8.45
CA SER A 29 0.71 11.68 7.41
C SER A 29 2.20 12.03 7.25
N LYS A 30 2.49 13.24 6.77
CA LYS A 30 3.84 13.80 6.63
C LYS A 30 3.92 15.12 7.39
N ARG A 31 5.05 15.38 8.08
CA ARG A 31 5.21 16.57 8.92
C ARG A 31 5.52 17.79 8.03
N ILE A 32 4.55 18.69 7.91
CA ILE A 32 4.66 19.93 7.13
C ILE A 32 4.65 21.13 8.08
N ILE A 33 5.75 21.87 8.12
CA ILE A 33 5.95 23.01 9.03
C ILE A 33 6.19 24.28 8.23
N LYS A 34 5.38 25.31 8.47
CA LYS A 34 5.58 26.66 7.93
C LYS A 34 6.76 27.33 8.64
N ILE A 35 7.77 27.77 7.89
CA ILE A 35 8.98 28.42 8.42
C ILE A 35 9.04 29.92 8.09
N SER A 36 8.26 30.37 7.11
CA SER A 36 8.04 31.78 6.77
C SER A 36 6.72 31.94 6.03
N ASP A 37 6.32 33.16 5.69
CA ASP A 37 5.10 33.42 4.92
C ASP A 37 5.09 32.84 3.50
N HIS A 38 6.26 32.44 3.00
CA HIS A 38 6.41 31.92 1.63
C HIS A 38 7.05 30.53 1.59
N GLN A 39 7.34 29.92 2.73
CA GLN A 39 8.05 28.64 2.79
C GLN A 39 7.47 27.68 3.82
N VAL A 40 7.36 26.44 3.40
CA VAL A 40 7.11 25.27 4.24
C VAL A 40 8.23 24.28 4.12
N VAL A 41 8.34 23.44 5.13
CA VAL A 41 9.28 22.33 5.18
C VAL A 41 8.52 21.04 5.36
N LYS A 42 8.71 20.13 4.41
CA LYS A 42 8.30 18.74 4.53
C LYS A 42 9.44 17.94 5.11
N CYS A 43 9.22 17.27 6.23
CA CYS A 43 10.28 16.52 6.91
C CYS A 43 9.80 15.17 7.45
N GLY A 44 10.71 14.20 7.51
CA GLY A 44 10.43 12.87 8.03
C GLY A 44 11.43 11.81 7.55
N PRO A 45 11.29 10.57 8.07
CA PRO A 45 12.16 9.46 7.67
C PRO A 45 11.98 9.04 6.20
N ASP A 46 10.79 9.27 5.63
CA ASP A 46 10.44 8.86 4.26
C ASP A 46 10.48 10.02 3.26
N VAL A 47 11.04 11.17 3.63
CA VAL A 47 11.23 12.32 2.75
C VAL A 47 12.57 12.15 2.05
N THR A 48 12.56 11.99 0.72
CA THR A 48 13.76 11.60 -0.02
C THR A 48 14.21 12.64 -1.04
N LYS A 49 15.44 12.50 -1.53
CA LYS A 49 15.98 13.34 -2.59
C LYS A 49 15.21 13.15 -3.90
N GLU A 50 14.74 11.93 -4.16
CA GLU A 50 13.94 11.59 -5.33
C GLU A 50 12.62 12.38 -5.33
N GLU A 51 11.96 12.53 -4.18
CA GLU A 51 10.74 13.35 -4.09
C GLU A 51 11.04 14.82 -4.44
N PHE A 52 12.13 15.38 -3.91
CA PHE A 52 12.57 16.74 -4.21
C PHE A 52 12.81 16.95 -5.72
N GLU A 53 13.57 16.06 -6.34
CA GLU A 53 13.92 16.17 -7.76
C GLU A 53 12.72 15.91 -8.67
N ASN A 54 11.84 14.98 -8.32
CA ASN A 54 10.58 14.77 -9.04
C ASN A 54 9.74 16.05 -9.06
N GLN A 55 9.59 16.71 -7.91
CA GLN A 55 8.83 17.97 -7.83
C GLN A 55 9.52 19.10 -8.61
N ARG A 56 10.86 19.21 -8.56
CA ARG A 56 11.61 20.20 -9.35
C ARG A 56 11.41 20.00 -10.85
N ILE A 57 11.53 18.77 -11.33
CA ILE A 57 11.35 18.43 -12.75
C ILE A 57 9.90 18.69 -13.17
N ALA A 58 8.93 18.30 -12.35
CA ALA A 58 7.53 18.56 -12.63
C ALA A 58 7.23 20.07 -12.73
N TYR A 59 7.79 20.88 -11.83
CA TYR A 59 7.70 22.34 -11.88
C TYR A 59 8.19 22.93 -13.21
N GLU A 60 9.22 22.33 -13.81
CA GLU A 60 9.78 22.76 -15.10
C GLU A 60 8.95 22.27 -16.30
N LEU A 61 8.33 21.10 -16.20
CA LEU A 61 7.61 20.45 -17.31
C LEU A 61 6.14 20.87 -17.43
N VAL A 62 5.46 21.10 -16.31
CA VAL A 62 4.02 21.34 -16.29
C VAL A 62 3.70 22.80 -16.59
N ASP A 63 2.73 23.04 -17.47
CA ASP A 63 2.26 24.39 -17.77
C ASP A 63 1.54 24.95 -16.53
N SER A 64 2.12 25.98 -15.92
CA SER A 64 1.61 26.60 -14.69
C SER A 64 0.23 27.22 -14.86
N ARG A 65 -0.25 27.43 -16.09
CA ARG A 65 -1.61 27.89 -16.38
C ARG A 65 -2.65 26.77 -16.27
N ILE A 66 -2.21 25.51 -16.32
CA ILE A 66 -3.06 24.32 -16.22
C ILE A 66 -3.04 23.79 -14.78
N ALA A 67 -1.84 23.62 -14.21
CA ALA A 67 -1.66 23.22 -12.82
C ALA A 67 -0.40 23.86 -12.24
N ARG A 68 -0.53 24.52 -11.09
CA ARG A 68 0.61 25.04 -10.36
C ARG A 68 1.31 23.91 -9.60
N ILE A 69 2.63 23.98 -9.51
CA ILE A 69 3.45 23.10 -8.68
C ILE A 69 4.24 23.98 -7.72
N PRO A 70 4.36 23.64 -6.42
CA PRO A 70 5.17 24.43 -5.51
C PRO A 70 6.64 24.36 -5.88
N ARG A 71 7.33 25.49 -5.93
CA ARG A 71 8.77 25.50 -6.16
C ARG A 71 9.51 24.87 -4.99
N VAL A 72 10.45 23.95 -5.26
CA VAL A 72 11.37 23.44 -4.25
C VAL A 72 12.66 24.27 -4.22
N TYR A 73 13.22 24.48 -3.02
CA TYR A 73 14.36 25.36 -2.78
C TYR A 73 15.62 24.61 -2.33
N ASP A 74 15.48 23.65 -1.41
CA ASP A 74 16.61 22.89 -0.88
C ASP A 74 16.16 21.50 -0.42
N PHE A 75 17.07 20.53 -0.48
CA PHE A 75 16.94 19.22 0.15
C PHE A 75 18.20 18.88 0.93
N PHE A 76 18.04 18.42 2.16
CA PHE A 76 19.15 17.92 2.96
C PHE A 76 18.67 16.88 3.99
N PRO A 77 19.49 15.86 4.28
CA PRO A 77 19.26 14.95 5.40
C PRO A 77 19.85 15.50 6.71
N ASP A 78 19.33 15.04 7.86
CA ASP A 78 19.98 15.20 9.16
C ASP A 78 20.84 13.97 9.54
N GLU A 79 21.50 14.05 10.71
CA GLU A 79 22.35 12.96 11.23
C GLU A 79 21.58 11.67 11.55
N ARG A 80 20.24 11.73 11.67
CA ARG A 80 19.35 10.60 11.94
C ARG A 80 18.80 9.98 10.65
N GLY A 81 19.14 10.55 9.49
CA GLY A 81 18.63 10.14 8.19
C GLY A 81 17.24 10.69 7.85
N TRP A 82 16.72 11.68 8.60
CA TRP A 82 15.49 12.37 8.20
C TRP A 82 15.78 13.30 7.04
N GLY A 83 14.95 13.26 6.00
CA GLY A 83 15.00 14.23 4.91
C GLY A 83 14.18 15.48 5.20
N TYR A 84 14.63 16.60 4.64
CA TYR A 84 13.98 17.90 4.72
C TYR A 84 13.89 18.49 3.31
N ILE A 85 12.67 18.76 2.84
CA ILE A 85 12.40 19.51 1.61
C ILE A 85 11.89 20.88 2.00
N VAL A 86 12.67 21.92 1.68
CA VAL A 86 12.23 23.32 1.80
C VAL A 86 11.57 23.70 0.49
N MET A 87 10.31 24.13 0.55
CA MET A 87 9.52 24.44 -0.65
C MET A 87 8.57 25.61 -0.42
N GLU A 88 8.03 26.12 -1.52
CA GLU A 88 7.08 27.22 -1.56
C GLU A 88 5.83 26.89 -0.72
N PHE A 89 5.44 27.83 0.13
CA PHE A 89 4.13 27.79 0.78
C PHE A 89 3.08 28.26 -0.22
N ILE A 90 2.12 27.38 -0.50
CA ILE A 90 0.97 27.72 -1.33
C ILE A 90 -0.19 28.06 -0.41
N GLU A 91 -0.74 29.26 -0.59
CA GLU A 91 -2.02 29.63 0.02
C GLU A 91 -3.15 29.00 -0.76
N GLY A 92 -3.93 28.17 -0.08
CA GLY A 92 -5.09 27.51 -0.65
C GLY A 92 -5.72 26.54 0.34
N LYS A 93 -6.77 25.84 -0.12
CA LYS A 93 -7.54 24.90 0.67
C LYS A 93 -7.60 23.55 -0.02
N VAL A 94 -7.41 22.50 0.75
CA VAL A 94 -7.75 21.14 0.35
C VAL A 94 -9.26 20.99 0.48
N ILE A 95 -9.91 20.44 -0.54
CA ILE A 95 -11.34 20.11 -0.53
C ILE A 95 -11.43 18.59 -0.56
N ASP A 96 -11.76 17.98 0.58
CA ASP A 96 -11.85 16.53 0.75
C ASP A 96 -13.04 16.21 1.67
N PRO A 97 -14.11 15.53 1.18
CA PRO A 97 -14.25 14.94 -0.15
C PRO A 97 -14.48 15.98 -1.25
N LEU A 98 -13.93 15.74 -2.45
CA LEU A 98 -14.16 16.56 -3.64
C LEU A 98 -15.29 15.96 -4.51
N ASN A 99 -16.49 16.52 -4.38
CA ASN A 99 -17.68 16.04 -5.10
C ASN A 99 -18.16 17.00 -6.22
N ASP A 100 -17.54 18.18 -6.34
CA ASP A 100 -17.89 19.15 -7.39
C ASP A 100 -17.38 18.68 -8.75
N VAL A 101 -18.31 18.37 -9.66
CA VAL A 101 -18.02 17.88 -11.01
C VAL A 101 -17.18 18.87 -11.80
N SER A 102 -17.41 20.18 -11.65
CA SER A 102 -16.64 21.19 -12.39
C SER A 102 -15.18 21.25 -11.94
N ALA A 103 -14.93 21.08 -10.64
CA ALA A 103 -13.60 20.94 -10.08
C ALA A 103 -12.93 19.64 -10.56
N ILE A 104 -13.65 18.51 -10.57
CA ILE A 104 -13.13 17.22 -11.07
C ILE A 104 -12.76 17.30 -12.56
N GLN A 105 -13.56 17.99 -13.38
CA GLN A 105 -13.24 18.23 -14.79
C GLN A 105 -11.96 19.05 -14.99
N ARG A 106 -11.66 19.98 -14.07
CA ARG A 106 -10.37 20.69 -14.07
C ARG A 106 -9.22 19.73 -13.77
N VAL A 107 -9.36 18.84 -12.78
CA VAL A 107 -8.36 17.79 -12.49
C VAL A 107 -8.18 16.86 -13.70
N ALA A 108 -9.26 16.47 -14.38
CA ALA A 108 -9.18 15.68 -15.59
C ALA A 108 -8.43 16.41 -16.72
N SER A 109 -8.58 17.73 -16.84
CA SER A 109 -7.83 18.54 -17.79
C SER A 109 -6.33 18.54 -17.49
N VAL A 110 -5.94 18.47 -16.22
CA VAL A 110 -4.53 18.30 -15.82
C VAL A 110 -4.00 16.94 -16.26
N LEU A 111 -4.75 15.85 -16.04
CA LEU A 111 -4.36 14.52 -16.49
C LEU A 111 -4.26 14.41 -18.02
N ASN A 112 -5.16 15.10 -18.73
CA ASN A 112 -5.09 15.22 -20.19
C ASN A 112 -3.84 15.98 -20.64
N HIS A 113 -3.43 17.04 -19.93
CA HIS A 113 -2.17 17.73 -20.17
C HIS A 113 -0.96 16.82 -19.90
N PHE A 114 -0.95 16.08 -18.79
CA PHE A 114 0.12 15.15 -18.46
C PHE A 114 0.31 14.07 -19.55
N ALA A 115 -0.78 13.59 -20.14
CA ALA A 115 -0.74 12.65 -21.27
C ALA A 115 -0.04 13.21 -22.53
N THR A 116 0.17 14.52 -22.63
CA THR A 116 0.92 15.15 -23.74
C THR A 116 2.43 15.21 -23.47
N LEU A 117 2.84 15.09 -22.21
CA LEU A 117 4.24 15.15 -21.78
C LEU A 117 4.82 13.73 -21.84
N ARG A 118 5.69 13.48 -22.83
CA ARG A 118 6.19 12.13 -23.16
C ARG A 118 7.68 11.99 -22.90
N TYR A 119 8.09 10.77 -22.60
CA TYR A 119 9.50 10.38 -22.50
C TYR A 119 9.71 8.94 -22.98
N ASN A 120 10.96 8.49 -23.09
CA ASN A 120 11.28 7.18 -23.67
C ASN A 120 11.77 6.16 -22.63
N ILE A 121 12.08 6.60 -21.41
CA ILE A 121 12.57 5.73 -20.34
C ILE A 121 11.51 5.71 -19.24
N PRO A 122 11.02 4.53 -18.82
CA PRO A 122 10.00 4.45 -17.80
C PRO A 122 10.61 4.59 -16.40
N GLY A 123 9.88 5.15 -15.46
CA GLY A 123 10.31 5.27 -14.07
C GLY A 123 10.14 6.67 -13.50
N SER A 124 10.72 6.90 -12.30
CA SER A 124 10.70 8.20 -11.62
C SER A 124 11.22 9.33 -12.51
N LEU A 125 10.68 10.54 -12.34
CA LEU A 125 11.13 11.72 -13.10
C LEU A 125 12.63 11.99 -12.95
N TYR A 126 13.18 11.76 -11.76
CA TYR A 126 14.61 11.90 -11.48
C TYR A 126 15.46 10.73 -12.03
N GLY A 127 14.84 9.65 -12.51
CA GLY A 127 15.54 8.41 -12.88
C GLY A 127 15.98 7.57 -11.67
N GLY A 128 15.44 7.86 -10.48
CA GLY A 128 15.65 7.09 -9.25
C GLY A 128 14.66 5.94 -9.10
N ALA A 129 14.54 5.44 -7.87
CA ALA A 129 13.62 4.36 -7.54
C ALA A 129 12.15 4.75 -7.80
N CYS A 130 11.40 3.86 -8.43
CA CYS A 130 9.95 3.96 -8.55
C CYS A 130 9.29 3.88 -7.17
N ARG A 131 8.43 4.85 -6.87
CA ARG A 131 7.66 4.93 -5.62
C ARG A 131 6.17 4.98 -5.91
N GLY A 132 5.38 4.74 -4.88
CA GLY A 132 3.93 4.81 -4.94
C GLY A 132 3.27 3.44 -5.04
N LEU A 133 1.94 3.46 -5.11
CA LEU A 133 1.07 2.31 -4.83
C LEU A 133 1.38 1.05 -5.66
N LEU A 134 1.80 1.22 -6.91
CA LEU A 134 2.07 0.12 -7.85
C LEU A 134 3.43 -0.56 -7.63
N PHE A 135 4.28 0.01 -6.77
CA PHE A 135 5.63 -0.48 -6.51
C PHE A 135 5.79 -0.79 -5.01
N PRO A 136 6.62 -1.78 -4.64
CA PRO A 136 6.88 -2.07 -3.24
C PRO A 136 7.73 -0.98 -2.58
N GLU A 137 7.45 -0.69 -1.32
CA GLU A 137 8.28 0.21 -0.48
C GLU A 137 9.63 -0.42 -0.11
N THR A 138 9.78 -1.74 -0.28
CA THR A 138 10.93 -2.52 0.17
C THR A 138 12.02 -2.72 -0.88
N GLU A 139 11.82 -2.23 -2.11
CA GLU A 139 12.76 -2.43 -3.21
C GLU A 139 12.95 -1.12 -4.00
N ASP A 140 14.22 -0.78 -4.25
CA ASP A 140 14.59 0.39 -5.06
C ASP A 140 14.62 0.03 -6.55
N LEU A 141 13.44 0.02 -7.15
CA LEU A 141 13.25 -0.37 -8.55
C LEU A 141 13.59 0.77 -9.49
N VAL A 142 14.63 0.57 -10.30
CA VAL A 142 15.00 1.47 -11.39
C VAL A 142 14.91 0.72 -12.72
N PHE A 143 14.18 1.29 -13.67
CA PHE A 143 14.00 0.71 -15.00
C PHE A 143 14.75 1.53 -16.05
N ASP A 144 15.42 0.84 -16.96
CA ASP A 144 16.12 1.41 -18.12
C ASP A 144 15.31 1.29 -19.42
N SER A 145 14.22 0.50 -19.39
CA SER A 145 13.44 0.14 -20.56
C SER A 145 12.05 -0.37 -20.18
N LEU A 146 11.10 -0.21 -21.11
CA LEU A 146 9.74 -0.70 -20.95
C LEU A 146 9.67 -2.24 -20.89
N ASP A 147 10.55 -2.93 -21.62
CA ASP A 147 10.69 -4.39 -21.57
C ASP A 147 11.10 -4.88 -20.17
N ARG A 148 12.03 -4.21 -19.50
CA ARG A 148 12.43 -4.58 -18.14
C ARG A 148 11.31 -4.34 -17.14
N MET A 149 10.56 -3.25 -17.27
CA MET A 149 9.37 -2.98 -16.45
C MET A 149 8.29 -4.04 -16.67
N GLU A 150 8.00 -4.38 -17.93
CA GLU A 150 7.03 -5.42 -18.29
C GLU A 150 7.42 -6.78 -17.71
N LYS A 151 8.68 -7.19 -17.85
CA LYS A 151 9.21 -8.43 -17.26
C LYS A 151 9.09 -8.44 -15.74
N TRP A 152 9.38 -7.32 -15.09
CA TRP A 152 9.25 -7.22 -13.63
C TRP A 152 7.79 -7.39 -13.19
N PHE A 153 6.84 -6.68 -13.82
CA PHE A 153 5.42 -6.86 -13.49
C PHE A 153 4.94 -8.30 -13.77
N ASN A 154 5.34 -8.88 -14.90
CA ASN A 154 5.02 -10.28 -15.23
C ASN A 154 5.61 -11.28 -14.23
N SER A 155 6.77 -11.00 -13.63
CA SER A 155 7.33 -11.84 -12.56
C SER A 155 6.49 -11.87 -11.28
N ARG A 156 5.54 -10.93 -11.12
CA ARG A 156 4.60 -10.86 -10.00
C ARG A 156 3.25 -11.51 -10.30
N LEU A 157 3.08 -12.12 -11.47
CA LEU A 157 1.85 -12.77 -11.89
C LEU A 157 1.95 -14.28 -11.76
N PHE A 158 0.86 -14.91 -11.31
CA PHE A 158 0.73 -16.37 -11.33
C PHE A 158 0.39 -16.86 -12.74
N ALA A 159 0.65 -18.13 -13.03
CA ALA A 159 0.40 -18.74 -14.33
C ALA A 159 -1.07 -18.63 -14.82
N HIS A 160 -2.04 -18.48 -13.91
CA HIS A 160 -3.46 -18.31 -14.25
C HIS A 160 -3.87 -16.84 -14.45
N ASN A 161 -2.98 -15.87 -14.19
CA ASN A 161 -3.25 -14.46 -14.42
C ASN A 161 -2.96 -14.08 -15.88
N PRO A 162 -3.64 -13.06 -16.42
CA PRO A 162 -3.35 -12.58 -17.78
C PRO A 162 -1.94 -12.00 -17.85
N THR A 163 -1.20 -12.34 -18.92
CA THR A 163 0.13 -11.77 -19.18
C THR A 163 0.03 -10.28 -19.51
N LEU A 164 0.93 -9.49 -18.94
CA LEU A 164 1.05 -8.06 -19.21
C LEU A 164 1.87 -7.83 -20.48
N THR A 165 1.35 -7.00 -21.39
CA THR A 165 2.05 -6.50 -22.58
C THR A 165 1.97 -4.97 -22.62
N LEU A 166 3.02 -4.31 -22.16
CA LEU A 166 3.19 -2.86 -22.19
C LEU A 166 3.73 -2.36 -23.54
N GLN A 167 4.27 -3.23 -24.39
CA GLN A 167 4.69 -2.84 -25.73
C GLN A 167 3.56 -2.12 -26.49
N GLY A 168 3.86 -0.95 -27.04
CA GLY A 168 2.88 -0.09 -27.72
C GLY A 168 2.13 0.89 -26.80
N CYS A 169 2.34 0.85 -25.48
CA CYS A 169 1.90 1.91 -24.57
C CYS A 169 2.91 3.06 -24.60
N GLU A 170 2.42 4.29 -24.77
CA GLU A 170 3.24 5.49 -24.66
C GLU A 170 3.54 5.79 -23.18
N LEU A 171 4.77 6.22 -22.90
CA LEU A 171 5.16 6.70 -21.58
C LEU A 171 4.84 8.19 -21.49
N VAL A 172 3.95 8.52 -20.55
CA VAL A 172 3.51 9.88 -20.30
C VAL A 172 3.81 10.25 -18.85
N LEU A 173 3.80 11.55 -18.55
CA LEU A 173 3.85 11.99 -17.17
C LEU A 173 2.66 11.39 -16.41
N CYS A 174 2.93 10.68 -15.32
CA CYS A 174 1.93 10.25 -14.36
C CYS A 174 2.35 10.77 -12.97
N HIS A 175 1.37 11.20 -12.19
CA HIS A 175 1.57 11.59 -10.80
C HIS A 175 1.46 10.37 -9.87
N LEU A 176 0.59 9.41 -10.21
CA LEU A 176 0.35 8.16 -9.47
C LEU A 176 -0.14 8.33 -8.01
N ASP A 177 -0.58 9.53 -7.65
CA ASP A 177 -1.20 9.84 -6.35
C ASP A 177 -2.18 11.02 -6.47
N ILE A 178 -2.92 11.09 -7.59
CA ILE A 178 -3.99 12.07 -7.75
C ILE A 178 -5.13 11.72 -6.80
N ALA A 179 -5.32 12.53 -5.77
CA ALA A 179 -6.36 12.40 -4.77
C ALA A 179 -6.74 13.79 -4.23
N PRO A 180 -7.97 13.99 -3.69
CA PRO A 180 -8.42 15.27 -3.16
C PRO A 180 -7.43 15.91 -2.16
N ARG A 181 -6.84 15.09 -1.28
CA ARG A 181 -5.81 15.49 -0.30
C ARG A 181 -4.55 16.14 -0.90
N ASN A 182 -4.25 15.86 -2.17
CA ASN A 182 -3.06 16.34 -2.89
C ASN A 182 -3.39 17.49 -3.87
N ILE A 183 -4.60 18.05 -3.79
CA ILE A 183 -5.06 19.15 -4.64
C ILE A 183 -5.37 20.35 -3.74
N MET A 184 -4.63 21.43 -3.94
CA MET A 184 -4.83 22.68 -3.23
C MET A 184 -5.50 23.72 -4.13
N TRP A 185 -6.66 24.21 -3.73
CA TRP A 185 -7.44 25.21 -4.46
C TRP A 185 -7.13 26.61 -3.94
N GLN A 186 -6.75 27.51 -4.84
CA GLN A 186 -6.50 28.92 -4.52
C GLN A 186 -7.77 29.76 -4.69
N GLU A 187 -7.81 30.95 -4.10
CA GLU A 187 -8.99 31.83 -4.15
C GLU A 187 -9.39 32.28 -5.55
N ASP A 188 -8.40 32.37 -6.46
CA ASP A 188 -8.61 32.71 -7.88
C ASP A 188 -9.14 31.54 -8.73
N GLY A 189 -9.35 30.37 -8.10
CA GLY A 189 -9.83 29.16 -8.76
C GLY A 189 -8.75 28.34 -9.46
N SER A 190 -7.48 28.76 -9.38
CA SER A 190 -6.35 27.93 -9.79
C SER A 190 -6.16 26.74 -8.85
N LEU A 191 -5.62 25.65 -9.39
CA LEU A 191 -5.29 24.45 -8.63
C LEU A 191 -3.79 24.25 -8.59
N CYS A 192 -3.30 23.80 -7.44
CA CYS A 192 -1.93 23.40 -7.21
C CYS A 192 -1.86 21.92 -6.82
N LEU A 193 -0.98 21.17 -7.49
CA LEU A 193 -0.73 19.75 -7.20
C LEU A 193 0.51 19.58 -6.33
N ILE A 194 0.38 18.76 -5.30
CA ILE A 194 1.42 18.49 -4.30
C ILE A 194 1.67 16.97 -4.13
N ASP A 195 2.77 16.64 -3.45
CA ASP A 195 3.24 15.26 -3.20
C ASP A 195 3.64 14.48 -4.46
N TRP A 196 4.78 14.87 -5.04
CA TRP A 196 5.32 14.31 -6.28
C TRP A 196 6.22 13.09 -6.08
N ALA A 197 6.15 12.41 -4.92
CA ALA A 197 7.02 11.29 -4.58
C ALA A 197 6.92 10.14 -5.58
N SER A 198 5.71 9.84 -6.06
CA SER A 198 5.41 8.72 -6.94
C SER A 198 5.52 9.07 -8.44
N ALA A 199 5.78 10.34 -8.76
CA ALA A 199 5.68 10.84 -10.12
C ALA A 199 6.79 10.31 -11.04
N GLY A 200 6.45 10.14 -12.32
CA GLY A 200 7.36 9.59 -13.31
C GLY A 200 6.76 9.46 -14.69
N PHE A 201 7.52 8.90 -15.62
CA PHE A 201 7.05 8.53 -16.95
C PHE A 201 6.63 7.07 -16.96
N TYR A 202 5.34 6.81 -17.17
CA TYR A 202 4.75 5.47 -17.11
C TYR A 202 3.68 5.32 -18.20
N PRO A 203 3.25 4.09 -18.54
CA PRO A 203 2.04 3.90 -19.32
C PRO A 203 0.86 4.64 -18.68
N ARG A 204 0.06 5.38 -19.45
CA ARG A 204 -1.06 6.18 -18.92
C ARG A 204 -2.04 5.35 -18.09
N LEU A 205 -2.18 4.07 -18.43
CA LEU A 205 -2.92 3.07 -17.67
C LEU A 205 -2.54 3.01 -16.18
N PHE A 206 -1.28 3.29 -15.80
CA PHE A 206 -0.85 3.25 -14.41
C PHE A 206 -1.60 4.29 -13.57
N GLU A 207 -1.82 5.50 -14.10
CA GLU A 207 -2.63 6.52 -13.45
C GLU A 207 -4.06 6.01 -13.22
N PHE A 208 -4.67 5.38 -14.23
CA PHE A 208 -6.00 4.77 -14.11
C PHE A 208 -6.04 3.63 -13.08
N CYS A 209 -5.00 2.79 -13.03
CA CYS A 209 -4.89 1.72 -12.04
C CYS A 209 -4.86 2.26 -10.61
N THR A 210 -4.13 3.35 -10.34
CA THR A 210 -4.15 3.96 -9.00
C THR A 210 -5.55 4.43 -8.62
N GLN A 211 -6.31 5.03 -9.54
CA GLN A 211 -7.68 5.46 -9.30
C GLN A 211 -8.63 4.28 -9.06
N TRP A 212 -8.52 3.19 -9.81
CA TRP A 212 -9.33 1.98 -9.57
C TRP A 212 -9.02 1.29 -8.24
N ILE A 213 -7.78 1.35 -7.77
CA ILE A 213 -7.38 0.74 -6.49
C ILE A 213 -7.97 1.52 -5.31
N PHE A 214 -8.11 2.85 -5.45
CA PHE A 214 -8.71 3.72 -4.43
C PHE A 214 -10.21 3.92 -4.58
N ASP A 215 -10.84 3.37 -5.63
CA ASP A 215 -12.27 3.51 -5.85
C ASP A 215 -13.10 3.10 -4.61
N GLY A 216 -14.04 3.96 -4.24
CA GLY A 216 -14.86 3.85 -3.03
C GLY A 216 -14.20 4.35 -1.73
N LYS A 217 -12.92 4.73 -1.72
CA LYS A 217 -12.25 5.31 -0.53
C LYS A 217 -12.33 6.83 -0.46
N ASP A 218 -12.30 7.51 -1.62
CA ASP A 218 -12.37 8.98 -1.71
C ASP A 218 -13.78 9.46 -2.14
N GLY A 219 -14.82 8.76 -1.67
CA GLY A 219 -16.21 9.03 -2.06
C GLY A 219 -16.45 8.79 -3.56
N SER A 220 -17.08 9.75 -4.24
CA SER A 220 -17.36 9.67 -5.69
C SER A 220 -16.23 10.23 -6.57
N PHE A 221 -15.09 10.63 -6.00
CA PHE A 221 -14.02 11.31 -6.74
C PHE A 221 -13.43 10.44 -7.86
N ASN A 222 -12.95 9.23 -7.54
CA ASN A 222 -12.27 8.37 -8.51
C ASN A 222 -13.15 8.02 -9.73
N PRO A 223 -14.41 7.55 -9.58
CA PRO A 223 -15.24 7.22 -10.74
C PRO A 223 -15.55 8.46 -11.59
N LEU A 224 -15.89 9.59 -10.98
CA LEU A 224 -16.18 10.84 -11.71
C LEU A 224 -14.94 11.39 -12.44
N LEU A 225 -13.76 11.25 -11.84
CA LEU A 225 -12.50 11.63 -12.48
C LEU A 225 -12.25 10.78 -13.72
N LEU A 226 -12.36 9.45 -13.61
CA LEU A 226 -12.13 8.53 -14.72
C LEU A 226 -13.16 8.71 -15.85
N GLU A 227 -14.39 9.09 -15.54
CA GLU A 227 -15.41 9.46 -16.54
C GLU A 227 -15.09 10.78 -17.26
N SER A 228 -14.34 11.68 -16.61
CA SER A 228 -14.00 13.02 -17.13
C SER A 228 -12.69 13.07 -17.93
N VAL A 229 -11.81 12.07 -17.75
CA VAL A 229 -10.50 11.98 -18.46
C VAL A 229 -10.69 11.31 -19.82
N HIS A 230 -9.85 11.63 -20.81
CA HIS A 230 -9.89 10.92 -22.09
C HIS A 230 -9.74 9.39 -21.90
N PRO A 231 -10.58 8.58 -22.56
CA PRO A 231 -10.59 7.15 -22.35
C PRO A 231 -9.28 6.50 -22.82
N LEU A 232 -8.85 5.46 -22.10
CA LEU A 232 -7.71 4.62 -22.49
C LEU A 232 -7.96 3.96 -23.85
N SER A 233 -6.88 3.69 -24.57
CA SER A 233 -6.96 2.85 -25.76
C SER A 233 -7.45 1.44 -25.40
N LYS A 234 -8.01 0.72 -26.38
CA LYS A 234 -8.40 -0.69 -26.19
C LYS A 234 -7.21 -1.56 -25.74
N HIS A 235 -6.01 -1.24 -26.24
CA HIS A 235 -4.78 -1.94 -25.88
C HIS A 235 -4.42 -1.74 -24.41
N GLU A 236 -4.37 -0.50 -23.94
CA GLU A 236 -4.13 -0.18 -22.53
C GLU A 236 -5.20 -0.79 -21.63
N MET A 237 -6.48 -0.66 -21.98
CA MET A 237 -7.56 -1.21 -21.17
C MET A 237 -7.48 -2.74 -21.02
N ALA A 238 -6.99 -3.45 -22.04
CA ALA A 238 -6.77 -4.90 -21.97
C ALA A 238 -5.70 -5.31 -20.94
N GLN A 239 -4.77 -4.41 -20.61
CA GLN A 239 -3.70 -4.65 -19.63
C GLN A 239 -4.13 -4.42 -18.17
N LYS A 240 -5.31 -3.83 -17.94
CA LYS A 240 -5.82 -3.47 -16.60
C LYS A 240 -5.72 -4.61 -15.60
N GLU A 241 -6.26 -5.78 -15.94
CA GLU A 241 -6.36 -6.88 -14.98
C GLU A 241 -4.99 -7.44 -14.61
N ALA A 242 -4.04 -7.46 -15.55
CA ALA A 242 -2.67 -7.89 -15.28
C ALA A 242 -2.00 -6.95 -14.27
N ILE A 243 -2.11 -5.63 -14.44
CA ILE A 243 -1.52 -4.67 -13.49
C ILE A 243 -2.19 -4.78 -12.11
N LEU A 244 -3.52 -4.87 -12.05
CA LEU A 244 -4.22 -5.00 -10.77
C LEU A 244 -3.89 -6.32 -10.06
N CYS A 245 -3.74 -7.43 -10.79
CA CYS A 245 -3.26 -8.70 -10.24
C CYS A 245 -1.83 -8.58 -9.71
N ALA A 246 -0.91 -8.00 -10.50
CA ALA A 246 0.47 -7.80 -10.07
C ALA A 246 0.53 -6.93 -8.82
N TRP A 247 -0.19 -5.82 -8.77
CA TRP A 247 -0.30 -4.96 -7.59
C TRP A 247 -0.80 -5.73 -6.37
N ARG A 248 -1.91 -6.49 -6.49
CA ARG A 248 -2.42 -7.33 -5.40
C ARG A 248 -1.35 -8.32 -4.91
N ASN A 249 -0.58 -8.91 -5.82
CA ASN A 249 0.47 -9.86 -5.48
C ASN A 249 1.70 -9.19 -4.84
N ILE A 250 2.05 -7.96 -5.25
CA ILE A 250 3.10 -7.13 -4.63
C ILE A 250 2.71 -6.74 -3.21
N GLN A 251 1.49 -6.24 -2.99
CA GLN A 251 1.00 -5.87 -1.66
C GLN A 251 0.86 -7.08 -0.73
N LYS A 252 0.76 -8.28 -1.31
CA LYS A 252 0.59 -9.54 -0.60
C LYS A 252 1.93 -10.22 -0.26
N TYR A 253 3.08 -9.53 -0.30
CA TYR A 253 4.33 -10.12 0.21
C TYR A 253 4.11 -10.67 1.62
N PRO A 254 4.34 -11.98 1.84
CA PRO A 254 3.85 -12.62 3.04
C PRO A 254 4.75 -12.22 4.21
N LEU A 255 4.15 -11.68 5.26
CA LEU A 255 4.84 -11.62 6.53
C LEU A 255 4.98 -13.06 7.00
N HIS A 256 6.16 -13.47 7.44
CA HIS A 256 6.33 -14.79 8.07
C HIS A 256 5.26 -15.03 9.14
N LEU A 257 4.98 -13.99 9.95
CA LEU A 257 3.96 -14.04 10.99
C LEU A 257 2.53 -14.26 10.45
N THR A 258 2.16 -13.69 9.29
CA THR A 258 0.78 -13.86 8.77
C THR A 258 0.61 -15.22 8.10
N THR A 259 1.65 -15.72 7.42
CA THR A 259 1.67 -17.10 6.91
C THR A 259 1.57 -18.11 8.05
N LEU A 260 2.31 -17.89 9.15
CA LEU A 260 2.24 -18.73 10.35
C LEU A 260 0.89 -18.62 11.06
N ALA A 261 0.31 -17.42 11.15
CA ALA A 261 -1.01 -17.22 11.76
C ALA A 261 -2.12 -17.92 10.96
N ALA A 262 -2.03 -17.97 9.63
CA ALA A 262 -2.96 -18.74 8.80
C ALA A 262 -2.88 -20.25 9.09
N ALA A 263 -1.67 -20.79 9.21
CA ALA A 263 -1.45 -22.18 9.62
C ALA A 263 -2.00 -22.46 11.03
N GLU A 264 -1.71 -21.57 11.99
CA GLU A 264 -2.17 -21.68 13.38
C GLU A 264 -3.70 -21.69 13.46
N HIS A 265 -4.38 -20.78 12.75
CA HIS A 265 -5.83 -20.67 12.75
C HIS A 265 -6.52 -21.96 12.25
N LEU A 266 -5.99 -22.56 11.18
CA LEU A 266 -6.51 -23.83 10.66
C LEU A 266 -6.25 -25.01 11.61
N CYS A 267 -5.09 -25.03 12.27
CA CYS A 267 -4.79 -26.04 13.28
C CYS A 267 -5.68 -25.91 14.51
N ASP A 268 -5.98 -24.68 14.96
CA ASP A 268 -6.94 -24.42 16.05
C ASP A 268 -8.34 -24.91 15.69
N ALA A 269 -8.83 -24.60 14.48
CA ALA A 269 -10.14 -25.06 14.02
C ALA A 269 -10.21 -26.60 13.98
N PHE A 270 -9.17 -27.25 13.44
CA PHE A 270 -9.05 -28.71 13.42
C PHE A 270 -9.04 -29.31 14.83
N TYR A 271 -8.29 -28.71 15.76
CA TYR A 271 -8.27 -29.13 17.15
C TYR A 271 -9.68 -29.05 17.77
N GLN A 272 -10.39 -27.94 17.57
CA GLN A 272 -11.74 -27.75 18.10
C GLN A 272 -12.73 -28.78 17.54
N TRP A 273 -12.72 -29.05 16.23
CA TRP A 273 -13.59 -30.08 15.64
C TRP A 273 -13.31 -31.48 16.17
N ASN A 274 -12.04 -31.81 16.47
CA ASN A 274 -11.69 -33.09 17.09
C ASN A 274 -12.23 -33.19 18.52
N GLN A 275 -12.11 -32.12 19.32
CA GLN A 275 -12.65 -32.10 20.69
C GLN A 275 -14.18 -32.19 20.69
N GLN A 276 -14.85 -31.48 19.78
CA GLN A 276 -16.31 -31.49 19.63
C GLN A 276 -16.85 -32.75 18.94
N ARG A 277 -15.96 -33.56 18.33
CA ARG A 277 -16.29 -34.74 17.53
C ARG A 277 -17.30 -34.47 16.40
N SER A 278 -17.40 -33.22 15.97
CA SER A 278 -18.33 -32.78 14.94
C SER A 278 -17.84 -31.51 14.26
N LEU A 279 -18.34 -31.26 13.04
CA LEU A 279 -18.10 -30.07 12.25
C LEU A 279 -19.44 -29.60 11.69
N ALA A 280 -19.80 -28.35 11.97
CA ALA A 280 -21.00 -27.71 11.41
C ALA A 280 -20.60 -26.78 10.25
N MET A 281 -21.30 -26.90 9.13
CA MET A 281 -21.10 -26.08 7.95
C MET A 281 -22.41 -25.35 7.60
N ASN A 282 -22.35 -24.03 7.57
CA ASN A 282 -23.46 -23.14 7.20
C ASN A 282 -23.15 -22.36 5.92
N GLU A 283 -24.12 -21.58 5.45
CA GLU A 283 -24.01 -20.77 4.22
C GLU A 283 -22.82 -19.81 4.26
N THR A 284 -22.53 -19.20 5.41
CA THR A 284 -21.39 -18.29 5.60
C THR A 284 -20.06 -18.99 5.39
N SER A 285 -19.92 -20.22 5.91
CA SER A 285 -18.67 -20.99 5.85
C SER A 285 -18.50 -21.83 4.57
N LEU A 286 -19.57 -21.99 3.76
CA LEU A 286 -19.60 -22.95 2.66
C LEU A 286 -18.51 -22.70 1.61
N LEU A 287 -18.24 -21.45 1.24
CA LEU A 287 -17.24 -21.12 0.23
C LEU A 287 -15.83 -21.54 0.64
N PHE A 288 -15.46 -21.30 1.91
CA PHE A 288 -14.17 -21.74 2.45
C PHE A 288 -13.97 -23.26 2.29
N PHE A 289 -14.99 -24.05 2.61
CA PHE A 289 -14.88 -25.51 2.49
C PHE A 289 -14.90 -25.98 1.03
N LYS A 290 -15.59 -25.28 0.13
CA LYS A 290 -15.60 -25.60 -1.30
C LYS A 290 -14.24 -25.38 -1.97
N ASP A 291 -13.46 -24.41 -1.49
CA ASP A 291 -12.09 -24.20 -1.96
C ASP A 291 -11.17 -25.39 -1.64
N LEU A 292 -11.47 -26.11 -0.56
CA LEU A 292 -10.69 -27.29 -0.12
C LEU A 292 -11.27 -28.60 -0.65
N VAL A 293 -12.59 -28.72 -0.68
CA VAL A 293 -13.35 -29.90 -1.06
C VAL A 293 -14.56 -29.44 -1.88
N SER A 294 -14.48 -29.52 -3.21
CA SER A 294 -15.49 -28.98 -4.12
C SER A 294 -16.91 -29.53 -3.92
N SER A 295 -17.04 -30.74 -3.39
CA SER A 295 -18.32 -31.39 -3.06
C SER A 295 -18.92 -30.99 -1.69
N ALA A 296 -18.29 -30.06 -0.96
CA ALA A 296 -18.77 -29.60 0.33
C ALA A 296 -20.18 -28.99 0.25
N ALA A 297 -21.01 -29.28 1.25
CA ALA A 297 -22.39 -28.82 1.37
C ALA A 297 -22.68 -28.41 2.82
N THR A 298 -23.72 -27.61 3.03
CA THR A 298 -24.18 -27.24 4.36
C THR A 298 -24.69 -28.45 5.12
N GLY A 299 -24.37 -28.56 6.41
CA GLY A 299 -24.79 -29.68 7.25
C GLY A 299 -23.93 -29.85 8.50
N ASN A 300 -24.31 -30.82 9.33
CA ASN A 300 -23.56 -31.22 10.52
C ASN A 300 -22.94 -32.59 10.29
N TYR A 301 -21.62 -32.66 10.37
CA TYR A 301 -20.83 -33.85 10.07
C TYR A 301 -20.23 -34.42 11.35
N SER A 302 -20.62 -35.65 11.72
CA SER A 302 -20.00 -36.39 12.83
C SER A 302 -18.56 -36.79 12.46
N SER A 303 -17.68 -36.85 13.45
CA SER A 303 -16.31 -37.39 13.32
C SER A 303 -16.23 -38.79 12.73
N SER A 304 -17.31 -39.57 12.80
CA SER A 304 -17.41 -40.91 12.20
C SER A 304 -17.75 -40.91 10.71
N SER A 305 -18.02 -39.76 10.10
CA SER A 305 -18.42 -39.65 8.68
C SER A 305 -17.22 -39.54 7.74
N GLU A 306 -17.37 -40.06 6.52
CA GLU A 306 -16.36 -39.92 5.46
C GLU A 306 -16.18 -38.44 5.07
N THR A 307 -17.25 -37.66 5.09
CA THR A 307 -17.21 -36.21 4.79
C THR A 307 -16.36 -35.45 5.82
N TYR A 308 -16.54 -35.72 7.11
CA TYR A 308 -15.70 -35.13 8.16
C TYR A 308 -14.23 -35.48 7.96
N SER A 309 -13.91 -36.75 7.70
CA SER A 309 -12.54 -37.21 7.46
C SER A 309 -11.91 -36.55 6.24
N SER A 310 -12.68 -36.38 5.17
CA SER A 310 -12.23 -35.72 3.94
C SER A 310 -11.94 -34.23 4.14
N ILE A 311 -12.86 -33.51 4.81
CA ILE A 311 -12.72 -32.09 5.09
C ILE A 311 -11.53 -31.83 6.03
N THR A 312 -11.46 -32.54 7.15
CA THR A 312 -10.40 -32.32 8.15
C THR A 312 -9.01 -32.66 7.60
N LYS A 313 -8.90 -33.70 6.76
CA LYS A 313 -7.66 -34.00 6.03
C LYS A 313 -7.27 -32.87 5.08
N ALA A 314 -8.22 -32.30 4.32
CA ALA A 314 -7.96 -31.21 3.41
C ALA A 314 -7.53 -29.92 4.14
N VAL A 315 -8.18 -29.60 5.27
CA VAL A 315 -7.80 -28.48 6.14
C VAL A 315 -6.41 -28.67 6.73
N LYS A 316 -6.07 -29.87 7.23
CA LYS A 316 -4.72 -30.15 7.73
C LYS A 316 -3.66 -30.00 6.63
N THR A 317 -3.95 -30.53 5.43
CA THR A 317 -3.06 -30.38 4.27
C THR A 317 -2.85 -28.91 3.90
N CYS A 318 -3.91 -28.10 3.96
CA CYS A 318 -3.84 -26.66 3.73
C CYS A 318 -2.97 -25.95 4.79
N ALA A 319 -3.16 -26.27 6.07
CA ALA A 319 -2.34 -25.75 7.18
C ALA A 319 -0.85 -26.09 6.99
N ASP A 320 -0.55 -27.33 6.63
CA ASP A 320 0.81 -27.81 6.37
C ASP A 320 1.45 -27.10 5.18
N GLY A 321 0.66 -26.75 4.16
CA GLY A 321 1.10 -25.96 3.02
C GLY A 321 1.63 -24.57 3.42
N PHE A 322 0.95 -23.89 4.35
CA PHE A 322 1.44 -22.62 4.88
C PHE A 322 2.76 -22.78 5.65
N GLY A 323 2.88 -23.83 6.46
CA GLY A 323 4.14 -24.16 7.16
C GLY A 323 5.27 -24.51 6.19
N ALA A 324 4.97 -25.22 5.11
CA ALA A 324 5.93 -25.57 4.06
C ALA A 324 6.49 -24.34 3.34
N VAL A 325 5.65 -23.34 3.04
CA VAL A 325 6.09 -22.05 2.46
C VAL A 325 7.06 -21.33 3.40
N VAL A 326 6.77 -21.27 4.70
CA VAL A 326 7.70 -20.67 5.66
C VAL A 326 9.02 -21.42 5.71
N LYS A 327 8.98 -22.76 5.70
CA LYS A 327 10.18 -23.59 5.68
C LYS A 327 11.02 -23.39 4.42
N GLU A 328 10.39 -23.29 3.25
CA GLU A 328 11.05 -23.09 1.96
C GLU A 328 11.88 -21.81 1.94
N TYR A 329 11.34 -20.73 2.52
CA TYR A 329 11.99 -19.41 2.54
C TYR A 329 12.75 -19.11 3.83
N THR A 330 12.88 -20.10 4.72
CA THR A 330 13.76 -20.00 5.88
C THR A 330 15.19 -20.38 5.46
N PRO A 331 16.18 -19.49 5.56
CA PRO A 331 17.58 -19.80 5.28
C PRO A 331 18.13 -20.89 6.22
N SER A 332 19.24 -21.49 5.82
CA SER A 332 19.88 -22.59 6.55
C SER A 332 20.31 -22.25 7.99
N ASP A 333 20.48 -20.97 8.31
CA ASP A 333 20.81 -20.50 9.66
C ASP A 333 19.56 -20.32 10.55
N GLY A 334 18.35 -20.50 10.00
CA GLY A 334 17.09 -20.35 10.72
C GLY A 334 16.67 -18.90 10.99
N ALA A 335 17.30 -17.92 10.32
CA ALA A 335 16.92 -16.51 10.46
C ALA A 335 15.50 -16.27 9.94
N LEU A 336 14.66 -15.62 10.74
CA LEU A 336 13.29 -15.26 10.36
C LEU A 336 13.14 -13.74 10.36
N ALA A 337 13.07 -13.14 9.18
CA ALA A 337 12.85 -11.71 9.01
C ALA A 337 11.35 -11.35 9.13
N LYS A 338 11.03 -10.05 9.10
CA LYS A 338 9.65 -9.58 9.04
C LYS A 338 8.95 -10.09 7.77
N GLN A 339 9.64 -10.05 6.62
CA GLN A 339 9.09 -10.36 5.30
C GLN A 339 10.04 -11.26 4.50
N PHE A 340 9.50 -11.96 3.51
CA PHE A 340 10.24 -12.57 2.42
C PHE A 340 9.66 -12.11 1.09
N THR A 341 10.51 -11.92 0.08
CA THR A 341 10.01 -11.50 -1.23
C THR A 341 9.21 -12.63 -1.88
N GLY A 342 8.20 -12.27 -2.66
CA GLY A 342 7.43 -13.21 -3.48
C GLY A 342 8.10 -13.56 -4.81
N ALA A 343 9.27 -12.99 -5.14
CA ALA A 343 10.00 -13.36 -6.37
C ALA A 343 10.85 -14.60 -6.15
N ASP A 344 11.60 -14.62 -5.06
CA ASP A 344 12.65 -15.61 -4.80
C ASP A 344 12.72 -16.03 -3.33
N GLY A 345 11.86 -15.50 -2.46
CA GLY A 345 11.89 -15.79 -1.04
C GLY A 345 12.95 -15.05 -0.25
N THR A 346 13.68 -14.11 -0.87
CA THR A 346 14.75 -13.38 -0.18
C THR A 346 14.19 -12.65 1.04
N LEU A 347 14.84 -12.83 2.20
CA LEU A 347 14.45 -12.16 3.43
C LEU A 347 14.64 -10.64 3.29
N THR A 348 13.62 -9.87 3.69
CA THR A 348 13.66 -8.40 3.62
C THR A 348 13.05 -7.76 4.88
N SER A 349 13.26 -6.45 5.03
CA SER A 349 12.91 -5.66 6.22
C SER A 349 13.67 -6.13 7.47
N ALA A 350 13.13 -5.89 8.67
CA ALA A 350 13.79 -6.20 9.93
C ALA A 350 14.20 -7.68 10.01
N SER A 351 15.50 -7.94 10.10
CA SER A 351 16.05 -9.27 10.33
C SER A 351 15.79 -9.71 11.77
N ASN A 352 15.63 -11.02 11.97
CA ASN A 352 15.42 -11.65 13.28
C ASN A 352 14.33 -10.98 14.13
N LEU A 353 13.20 -10.62 13.50
CA LEU A 353 12.12 -9.94 14.19
C LEU A 353 11.56 -10.85 15.30
N SER A 354 11.64 -10.41 16.55
CA SER A 354 11.22 -11.21 17.72
C SER A 354 9.78 -11.73 17.60
N TRP A 355 8.90 -10.94 16.99
CA TRP A 355 7.51 -11.34 16.78
C TRP A 355 7.37 -12.47 15.74
N THR A 356 8.22 -12.53 14.73
CA THR A 356 8.21 -13.65 13.78
C THR A 356 8.51 -14.98 14.48
N TYR A 357 9.53 -15.00 15.36
CA TYR A 357 9.80 -16.17 16.19
C TYR A 357 8.67 -16.48 17.16
N ALA A 358 8.08 -15.44 17.76
CA ALA A 358 6.94 -15.59 18.66
C ALA A 358 5.66 -16.07 17.94
N ALA A 359 5.55 -15.91 16.63
CA ALA A 359 4.48 -16.48 15.80
C ALA A 359 4.79 -17.92 15.34
N PHE A 360 6.07 -18.26 15.14
CA PHE A 360 6.49 -19.61 14.76
C PHE A 360 6.20 -20.64 15.85
N LEU A 361 6.54 -20.31 17.10
CA LEU A 361 6.35 -21.20 18.25
C LEU A 361 4.89 -21.65 18.46
N PRO A 362 3.87 -20.77 18.51
CA PRO A 362 2.49 -21.17 18.70
C PRO A 362 1.95 -21.93 17.48
N ALA A 363 2.29 -21.54 16.24
CA ALA A 363 1.92 -22.29 15.04
C ALA A 363 2.43 -23.74 15.08
N ALA A 364 3.73 -23.94 15.38
CA ALA A 364 4.32 -25.28 15.53
C ALA A 364 3.69 -26.08 16.68
N ARG A 365 3.34 -25.42 17.80
CA ARG A 365 2.63 -26.05 18.91
C ARG A 365 1.23 -26.51 18.50
N ARG A 366 0.46 -25.69 17.76
CA ARG A 366 -0.88 -26.07 17.28
C ARG A 366 -0.83 -27.19 16.27
N GLU A 367 0.15 -27.18 15.38
CA GLU A 367 0.39 -28.28 14.44
C GLU A 367 0.60 -29.62 15.18
N ALA A 368 1.30 -29.59 16.32
CA ALA A 368 1.52 -30.73 17.22
C ALA A 368 0.34 -31.01 18.18
N GLY A 369 -0.78 -30.29 18.08
CA GLY A 369 -1.95 -30.46 18.95
C GLY A 369 -1.77 -29.91 20.38
N ILE A 370 -0.78 -29.05 20.60
CA ILE A 370 -0.48 -28.42 21.90
C ILE A 370 -1.19 -27.06 21.97
N VAL A 371 -2.20 -26.97 22.85
CA VAL A 371 -3.04 -25.78 23.06
C VAL A 371 -2.73 -25.08 24.38
N PRO A 372 -3.01 -23.77 24.53
CA PRO A 372 -2.81 -23.06 25.77
C PRO A 372 -3.91 -23.40 26.78
N ALA A 373 -3.75 -22.91 28.01
CA ALA A 373 -4.82 -22.99 29.00
C ALA A 373 -6.09 -22.28 28.50
N SER A 374 -7.26 -22.80 28.89
CA SER A 374 -8.53 -22.14 28.61
C SER A 374 -8.59 -20.79 29.32
N TRP A 375 -9.07 -19.77 28.62
CA TRP A 375 -9.31 -18.43 29.17
C TRP A 375 -10.77 -18.21 29.60
N GLY A 376 -11.62 -19.25 29.57
CA GLY A 376 -12.99 -19.18 30.08
C GLY A 376 -14.05 -18.73 29.07
N ALA A 377 -13.78 -18.85 27.77
CA ALA A 377 -14.70 -18.43 26.69
C ALA A 377 -16.13 -18.99 26.83
N SER A 378 -16.27 -20.23 27.29
CA SER A 378 -17.58 -20.89 27.48
C SER A 378 -18.46 -20.24 28.55
N CYS A 379 -17.87 -19.42 29.44
CA CYS A 379 -18.58 -18.68 30.47
C CYS A 379 -18.69 -17.18 30.15
N ALA A 380 -18.22 -16.76 28.97
CA ALA A 380 -18.08 -15.37 28.57
C ALA A 380 -18.45 -15.14 27.09
N ASN A 381 -19.48 -15.85 26.60
CA ASN A 381 -19.91 -15.81 25.19
C ASN A 381 -21.37 -15.33 24.98
N GLU A 382 -22.05 -14.88 26.04
CA GLU A 382 -23.38 -14.30 25.94
C GLU A 382 -23.29 -12.81 25.59
N VAL A 383 -23.87 -12.44 24.46
CA VAL A 383 -23.91 -11.04 24.00
C VAL A 383 -25.13 -10.34 24.64
N PRO A 384 -24.96 -9.15 25.24
CA PRO A 384 -26.09 -8.40 25.79
C PRO A 384 -27.16 -8.08 24.73
N SER A 385 -28.43 -8.02 25.15
CA SER A 385 -29.54 -7.63 24.27
C SER A 385 -29.44 -6.17 23.80
N LYS A 386 -28.70 -5.34 24.54
CA LYS A 386 -28.39 -3.94 24.22
C LYS A 386 -26.98 -3.61 24.68
N CYS A 387 -26.17 -3.02 23.81
CA CYS A 387 -24.83 -2.56 24.14
C CYS A 387 -24.88 -1.12 24.68
N GLU A 388 -24.21 -0.87 25.81
CA GLU A 388 -24.03 0.48 26.38
C GLU A 388 -22.55 0.69 26.71
N GLY A 389 -21.98 1.82 26.24
CA GLY A 389 -20.59 2.16 26.52
C GLY A 389 -20.43 2.62 27.98
N SER A 390 -19.78 1.81 28.81
CA SER A 390 -19.53 2.08 30.22
C SER A 390 -18.13 1.61 30.64
N SER A 391 -17.67 2.03 31.82
CA SER A 391 -16.39 1.61 32.40
C SER A 391 -16.47 1.60 33.93
N ALA A 392 -15.55 0.91 34.58
CA ALA A 392 -15.39 0.90 36.03
C ALA A 392 -14.02 1.48 36.40
N THR A 393 -13.97 2.28 37.47
CA THR A 393 -12.70 2.80 38.00
C THR A 393 -11.93 1.65 38.66
N GLY A 394 -10.73 1.35 38.16
CA GLY A 394 -9.81 0.43 38.82
C GLY A 394 -9.30 1.00 40.15
N SER A 395 -8.82 0.12 41.03
CA SER A 395 -8.25 0.47 42.34
C SER A 395 -6.74 0.38 42.36
#